data_AF-A0A9C7QGH0-F1
#
_entry.id   AF-A0A9C7QGH0-F1
#
_cell.length_a   1.000
_cell.length_b   1.000
_cell.length_c   1.000
_cell.angle_alpha   90.00
_cell.angle_beta   90.00
_cell.angle_gamma   90.00
#
_symmetry.space_group_name_H-M   'P 1'
#
loop_
_entity.id
_entity.type
_entity.pdbx_description
1 polymer ?
#
loop_
_entity_poly.entity_id
_entity_poly.type
_entity_poly.pdbx_seq_one_letter_code
_entity_poly.pdbx_strand_id
1 'polypeptide(L)'
;GRGTDIKLGGNSEFLAIHEMRRLDYSEELIQEATGYAETDNEEILEARAKYQELMKKFDEQIKPEAEEVREAGGLFIIGTER
;
A
#
# COMPACT_ATOMS: atom_id res chain seq x y z
N GLY A 1 -21.28 -6.38 -2.39
CA GLY A 1 -20.32 -5.28 -2.32
C GLY A 1 -19.53 -5.36 -1.03
N ARG A 2 -18.27 -5.80 -1.09
CA ARG A 2 -17.34 -5.80 0.05
C ARG A 2 -16.21 -4.83 -0.26
N GLY A 3 -16.46 -3.55 0.03
CA GLY A 3 -15.60 -2.63 0.77
C GLY A 3 -14.10 -2.48 0.52
N THR A 4 -13.50 -3.00 -0.54
CA THR A 4 -12.14 -2.57 -0.88
C THR A 4 -12.24 -1.36 -1.80
N ASP A 5 -12.07 -0.16 -1.23
CA ASP A 5 -11.89 1.07 -2.02
C ASP A 5 -10.77 0.86 -3.03
N ILE A 6 -11.14 0.78 -4.31
CA ILE A 6 -10.19 0.67 -5.43
C ILE A 6 -9.58 2.06 -5.61
N LYS A 7 -8.57 2.38 -4.80
CA LYS A 7 -7.71 3.54 -5.05
C LYS A 7 -7.01 3.31 -6.39
N LEU A 8 -7.40 4.12 -7.36
CA LEU A 8 -6.89 4.13 -8.72
C LEU A 8 -5.50 4.75 -8.71
N GLY A 9 -4.50 3.96 -9.08
CA GLY A 9 -3.10 4.38 -9.09
C GLY A 9 -2.15 3.47 -8.32
N GLY A 10 -2.53 2.22 -8.02
CA GLY A 10 -1.66 1.26 -7.33
C GLY A 10 -1.67 1.46 -5.82
N ASN A 11 -2.00 0.41 -5.08
CA ASN A 11 -2.07 0.48 -3.63
C ASN A 11 -0.71 0.07 -3.04
N SER A 12 0.22 1.02 -2.96
CA SER A 12 1.56 0.84 -2.36
C SER A 12 1.48 0.34 -0.92
N GLU A 13 0.46 0.78 -0.18
CA GLU A 13 0.13 0.31 1.17
C GLU A 13 -0.25 -1.19 1.17
N PHE A 14 -1.07 -1.64 0.22
CA PHE A 14 -1.41 -3.06 0.09
C PHE A 14 -0.19 -3.92 -0.27
N LEU A 15 0.67 -3.45 -1.18
CA LEU A 15 1.91 -4.14 -1.56
C LEU A 15 2.88 -4.23 -0.37
N ALA A 16 3.02 -3.14 0.38
CA ALA A 16 3.84 -3.12 1.59
C ALA A 16 3.31 -4.12 2.64
N ILE A 17 2.01 -4.11 2.92
CA ILE A 17 1.36 -5.07 3.84
C ILE A 17 1.55 -6.52 3.37
N HIS A 18 1.34 -6.77 2.07
CA HIS A 18 1.50 -8.11 1.51
C HIS A 18 2.94 -8.62 1.60
N GLU A 19 3.92 -7.74 1.37
CA GLU A 19 5.33 -8.10 1.49
C GLU A 19 5.72 -8.33 2.95
N MET A 20 5.20 -7.54 3.90
CA MET A 20 5.38 -7.82 5.32
C MET A 20 4.79 -9.19 5.72
N ARG A 21 3.61 -9.55 5.22
CA ARG A 21 3.06 -10.90 5.42
C ARG A 21 3.96 -12.00 4.86
N ARG A 22 4.65 -11.76 3.74
CA ARG A 22 5.64 -12.71 3.18
C ARG A 22 6.92 -12.79 4.00
N LEU A 23 7.29 -11.71 4.67
CA LEU A 23 8.44 -11.65 5.57
C LEU A 23 8.15 -12.27 6.94
N ASP A 24 7.03 -12.98 7.09
CA ASP A 24 6.60 -13.68 8.31
C ASP A 24 6.23 -12.72 9.47
N TYR A 25 5.94 -11.45 9.19
CA TYR A 25 5.37 -10.56 10.20
C TYR A 25 3.95 -11.00 10.55
N SER A 26 3.64 -11.01 11.85
CA SER A 26 2.30 -11.32 12.34
C SER A 26 1.29 -10.23 11.96
N GLU A 27 0.02 -10.59 11.83
CA GLU A 27 -1.02 -9.61 11.50
C GLU A 27 -1.15 -8.52 12.57
N GLU A 28 -0.89 -8.85 13.83
CA GLU A 28 -0.84 -7.88 14.93
C GLU A 28 0.31 -6.87 14.72
N LEU A 29 1.53 -7.34 14.42
CA LEU A 29 2.66 -6.44 14.13
C LEU A 29 2.39 -5.54 12.92
N ILE A 30 1.74 -6.06 11.88
CA ILE A 30 1.39 -5.29 10.70
C ILE A 30 0.33 -4.24 11.04
N GLN A 31 -0.70 -4.58 11.84
CA GLN A 31 -1.71 -3.62 12.30
C GLN A 31 -1.09 -2.52 13.15
N GLU A 32 -0.19 -2.87 14.06
CA GLU A 32 0.51 -1.90 14.91
C GLU A 32 1.46 -1.01 14.09
N ALA A 33 2.18 -1.59 13.13
CA ALA A 33 3.09 -0.86 12.24
C ALA A 33 2.37 0.09 11.28
N THR A 34 1.19 -0.30 10.80
CA THR A 34 0.30 0.54 9.96
C THR A 34 -0.52 1.52 10.78
N GLY A 35 -0.68 1.26 12.08
CA GLY A 35 -1.37 2.12 13.02
C GLY A 35 -0.56 3.36 13.43
N TYR A 36 -1.26 4.30 14.07
CA TYR A 36 -0.65 5.49 14.68
C TYR A 36 -0.37 5.32 16.17
N ALA A 37 -0.48 4.10 16.69
CA ALA A 37 -0.23 3.81 18.09
C ALA A 37 1.22 4.16 18.47
N GLU A 38 1.38 4.69 19.68
CA GLU A 38 2.69 4.81 20.33
C GLU A 38 3.01 3.49 21.01
N THR A 39 4.19 2.97 20.73
CA THR A 39 4.65 1.68 21.23
C THR A 39 6.16 1.74 21.44
N ASP A 40 6.59 1.13 22.55
CA ASP A 40 8.01 1.02 22.91
C ASP A 40 8.59 -0.35 22.51
N ASN A 41 7.81 -1.19 21.82
CA ASN A 41 8.27 -2.50 21.39
C ASN A 41 9.17 -2.37 20.15
N GLU A 42 10.43 -2.80 20.28
CA GLU A 42 11.42 -2.80 19.20
C GLU A 42 10.91 -3.53 17.94
N GLU A 43 10.19 -4.64 18.08
CA GLU A 43 9.66 -5.39 16.93
C GLU A 43 8.65 -4.57 16.11
N ILE A 44 7.80 -3.77 16.78
CA ILE A 44 6.83 -2.91 16.10
C ILE A 44 7.56 -1.73 15.44
N LEU A 45 8.57 -1.17 16.10
CA LEU A 45 9.37 -0.08 15.53
C LEU A 45 10.12 -0.53 14.27
N GLU A 46 10.69 -1.74 14.29
CA GLU A 46 11.33 -2.34 13.12
C GLU A 46 10.31 -2.62 12.00
N ALA A 47 9.17 -3.21 12.34
CA ALA A 47 8.08 -3.44 11.39
C ALA A 47 7.60 -2.13 10.75
N ARG A 48 7.47 -1.04 11.53
CA ARG A 48 7.08 0.28 11.05
C ARG A 48 8.12 0.90 10.12
N ALA A 49 9.40 0.81 10.48
CA ALA A 49 10.49 1.24 9.62
C ALA A 49 10.49 0.46 8.30
N LYS A 50 10.28 -0.86 8.36
CA LYS A 50 10.23 -1.72 7.18
C LYS A 50 9.01 -1.41 6.31
N TYR A 51 7.86 -1.19 6.92
CA TYR A 51 6.64 -0.76 6.24
C TYR A 51 6.87 0.53 5.45
N GLN A 52 7.48 1.55 6.07
CA GLN A 52 7.77 2.80 5.39
C GLN A 52 8.78 2.64 4.24
N GLU A 53 9.81 1.82 4.42
CA GLU A 53 10.77 1.50 3.36
C GLU A 53 10.08 0.81 2.16
N LEU A 54 9.26 -0.20 2.43
CA LEU A 54 8.49 -0.91 1.41
C LEU A 54 7.48 0.01 0.73
N MET A 55 6.75 0.82 1.50
CA MET A 55 5.77 1.77 0.98
C MET A 55 6.45 2.77 0.05
N LYS A 56 7.62 3.32 0.41
CA LYS A 56 8.39 4.22 -0.45
C LYS A 56 8.92 3.49 -1.70
N LYS A 57 9.42 2.27 -1.55
CA LYS A 57 9.91 1.44 -2.67
C LYS A 57 8.80 1.14 -3.68
N PHE A 58 7.59 0.84 -3.20
CA PHE A 58 6.43 0.59 -4.06
C PHE A 58 5.86 1.90 -4.62
N ASP A 59 5.84 2.99 -3.85
CA ASP A 59 5.46 4.33 -4.33
C ASP A 59 6.39 4.81 -5.47
N GLU A 60 7.70 4.59 -5.35
CA GLU A 60 8.67 4.90 -6.41
C GLU A 60 8.55 3.99 -7.63
N GLN A 61 8.14 2.73 -7.47
CA GLN A 61 7.83 1.83 -8.59
C GLN A 61 6.54 2.21 -9.29
N ILE A 62 5.53 2.62 -8.53
CA ILE A 62 4.21 3.00 -9.04
C ILE A 62 4.24 4.41 -9.65
N LYS A 63 5.10 5.32 -9.18
CA LYS A 63 5.23 6.69 -9.72
C LYS A 63 5.39 6.75 -11.25
N PRO A 64 6.35 6.04 -11.88
CA PRO A 64 6.49 6.07 -13.33
C PRO A 64 5.27 5.46 -14.03
N GLU A 65 4.67 4.41 -13.48
CA GLU A 65 3.44 3.81 -14.01
C GLU A 65 2.23 4.74 -13.87
N ALA A 66 2.15 5.50 -12.78
CA ALA A 66 1.11 6.51 -12.53
C ALA A 66 1.29 7.74 -13.42
N GLU A 67 2.52 8.12 -13.74
CA GLU A 67 2.82 9.14 -14.76
C GLU A 67 2.47 8.64 -16.15
N GLU A 68 2.81 7.40 -16.54
CA GLU A 68 2.37 6.79 -17.80
C GLU A 68 0.83 6.68 -17.88
N VAL A 69 0.14 6.29 -16.80
CA VAL A 69 -1.33 6.24 -16.76
C VAL A 69 -1.94 7.64 -16.84
N ARG A 70 -1.29 8.67 -16.27
CA ARG A 70 -1.67 10.08 -16.45
C ARG A 70 -1.47 10.55 -17.89
N GLU A 71 -0.33 10.22 -18.50
CA GLU A 71 -0.02 10.59 -19.89
C GLU A 71 -0.90 9.83 -20.90
N ALA A 72 -1.24 8.56 -20.62
CA ALA A 72 -2.14 7.75 -21.42
C ALA A 72 -3.62 8.17 -21.31
N GLY A 73 -3.94 9.24 -20.58
CA GLY A 73 -5.28 9.84 -20.53
C GLY A 73 -6.12 9.49 -19.31
N GLY A 74 -5.52 8.96 -18.24
CA GLY A 74 -6.21 8.63 -17.00
C GLY A 74 -7.24 7.50 -17.15
N LEU A 75 -7.92 7.16 -16.05
CA LEU A 75 -8.91 6.09 -16.01
C LEU A 75 -10.09 6.41 -16.95
N PHE A 76 -10.07 5.80 -18.13
CA PHE A 76 -11.20 5.82 -19.06
C PHE A 76 -12.27 4.83 -18.57
N ILE A 77 -13.14 5.27 -17.66
CA ILE A 77 -14.35 4.51 -17.34
C ILE A 77 -15.32 4.66 -18.53
N ILE A 78 -15.44 3.59 -19.32
CA ILE A 78 -16.59 3.43 -20.21
C ILE A 78 -17.79 3.09 -19.34
N GLY A 79 -18.63 4.09 -19.07
CA GLY A 79 -20.00 3.85 -18.63
C GLY A 79 -20.82 3.39 -19.83
N THR A 80 -21.03 2.08 -19.98
CA THR A 80 -22.10 1.60 -20.86
C THR A 80 -23.42 1.71 -20.09
N GLU A 81 -24.25 2.69 -20.45
CA GLU A 81 -25.65 2.73 -20.04
C GLU A 81 -26.45 1.65 -20.77
N ARG A 82 -27.31 0.92 -20.04
CA ARG A 82 -28.72 0.75 -20.41
C ARG A 82 -29.58 0.32 -19.22
#